data_AF-A0A1Q6VIR4-F1
#
_entry.id   AF-A0A1Q6VIR4-F1
#
_cell.length_a   1.000
_cell.length_b   1.000
_cell.length_c   1.000
_cell.angle_alpha   90.00
_cell.angle_beta   90.00
_cell.angle_gamma   90.00
#
_symmetry.space_group_name_H-M   'P 1'
#
loop_
_entity.id
_entity.type
_entity.pdbx_description
1 polymer ?
#
loop_
_entity_poly.entity_id
_entity_poly.type
_entity_poly.pdbx_seq_one_letter_code
_entity_poly.pdbx_strand_id
1 'polypeptide(L)'
;MYWGLHRHSAIFHGLYWLTKARAIAQTPVPVPQFTVSDAQIQSVHERCEDFEQKARAGQPAELELTPDDINTLVATNQNARGKVFVSIDKDRLRCQASVPLGVFIGRAGYYFNGDIAVELRNAESMENPQLTGITVNGEPVPTDLLNWKYRSKRLRDYLANYRNGSGVGTIQIRDGKLILRSRTE
;
A
#
# COMPACT_ATOMS: atom_id res chain seq x y z
N MET A 1 28.07 -26.63 11.58
CA MET A 1 26.72 -26.47 12.15
C MET A 1 26.09 -25.21 11.55
N TYR A 2 25.43 -25.31 10.39
CA TYR A 2 24.97 -24.14 9.60
C TYR A 2 23.55 -24.37 9.03
N TRP A 3 22.64 -24.88 9.86
CA TRP A 3 21.29 -25.32 9.45
C TRP A 3 20.15 -24.64 10.25
N GLY A 4 20.44 -23.55 10.96
CA GLY A 4 19.47 -22.87 11.84
C GLY A 4 18.89 -21.53 11.36
N LEU A 5 19.49 -20.87 10.36
CA LEU A 5 19.15 -19.46 10.06
C LEU A 5 18.03 -19.22 9.04
N HIS A 6 17.57 -20.23 8.30
CA HIS A 6 16.70 -19.99 7.13
C HIS A 6 15.20 -20.13 7.36
N ARG A 7 14.74 -20.72 8.47
CA ARG A 7 13.30 -21.02 8.64
C ARG A 7 12.40 -19.78 8.77
N HIS A 8 12.94 -18.60 9.08
CA HIS A 8 12.14 -17.39 9.35
C HIS A 8 12.62 -16.14 8.61
N SER A 9 13.52 -16.27 7.63
CA SER A 9 14.05 -15.11 6.91
C SER A 9 13.00 -14.52 5.98
N ALA A 10 12.57 -13.29 6.27
CA ALA A 10 11.64 -12.54 5.43
C ALA A 10 12.15 -12.33 4.01
N ILE A 11 13.47 -12.30 3.81
CA ILE A 11 14.07 -12.13 2.48
C ILE A 11 13.81 -13.39 1.63
N PHE A 12 14.07 -14.58 2.18
CA PHE A 12 13.87 -15.83 1.46
C PHE A 12 12.40 -16.10 1.17
N HIS A 13 11.54 -16.01 2.20
CA HIS A 13 10.11 -16.19 2.04
C HIS A 13 9.49 -15.15 1.09
N GLY A 14 9.94 -13.89 1.21
CA GLY A 14 9.51 -12.81 0.34
C GLY A 14 9.90 -13.04 -1.12
N LEU A 15 11.17 -13.37 -1.40
CA LEU A 15 11.61 -13.62 -2.78
C LEU A 15 10.93 -14.85 -3.38
N TYR A 16 10.79 -15.93 -2.62
CA TYR A 16 10.08 -17.13 -3.06
C TYR A 16 8.62 -16.80 -3.41
N TRP A 17 7.91 -16.12 -2.52
CA TRP A 17 6.51 -15.77 -2.74
C TRP A 17 6.32 -14.78 -3.89
N LEU A 18 7.18 -13.76 -4.01
CA LEU A 18 7.16 -12.83 -5.14
C LEU A 18 7.40 -13.54 -6.47
N THR A 19 8.26 -14.55 -6.49
CA THR A 19 8.49 -15.40 -7.66
C THR A 19 7.25 -16.24 -7.98
N LYS A 20 6.62 -16.85 -6.96
CA LYS A 20 5.35 -17.59 -7.10
C LYS A 20 4.24 -16.70 -7.67
N ALA A 21 4.11 -15.48 -7.14
CA ALA A 21 3.17 -14.46 -7.62
C ALA A 21 3.57 -13.85 -8.98
N ARG A 22 4.68 -14.29 -9.60
CA ARG A 22 5.20 -13.73 -10.86
C ARG A 22 5.33 -12.21 -10.80
N ALA A 23 5.60 -11.67 -9.62
CA ALA A 23 5.61 -10.24 -9.35
C ALA A 23 6.96 -9.59 -9.68
N ILE A 24 7.97 -10.37 -10.06
CA ILE A 24 9.28 -9.90 -10.49
C ILE A 24 9.49 -10.33 -11.94
N ALA A 25 9.74 -9.38 -12.83
CA ALA A 25 10.03 -9.64 -14.24
C ALA A 25 11.10 -8.69 -14.78
N GLN A 26 11.67 -9.01 -15.94
CA GLN A 26 12.63 -8.14 -16.62
C GLN A 26 11.97 -7.05 -17.47
N THR A 27 10.68 -7.20 -17.76
CA THR A 27 9.88 -6.26 -18.54
C THR A 27 8.84 -5.57 -17.65
N PRO A 28 8.64 -4.24 -17.80
CA PRO A 28 7.57 -3.54 -17.11
C PRO A 28 6.20 -3.95 -17.69
N VAL A 29 5.17 -3.89 -16.86
CA VAL A 29 3.77 -4.01 -17.31
C VAL A 29 3.20 -2.60 -17.51
N PRO A 30 2.42 -2.36 -18.58
CA PRO A 30 1.75 -1.08 -18.76
C PRO A 30 0.82 -0.79 -17.59
N VAL A 31 1.02 0.38 -16.97
CA VAL A 31 0.13 0.92 -15.93
C VAL A 31 -0.78 1.95 -16.59
N PRO A 32 -2.09 1.96 -16.30
CA PRO A 32 -3.00 2.96 -16.83
C PRO A 32 -2.51 4.38 -16.56
N GLN A 33 -2.65 5.25 -17.56
CA GLN A 33 -2.31 6.65 -17.42
C GLN A 33 -3.46 7.41 -16.78
N PHE A 34 -3.13 8.33 -15.88
CA PHE A 34 -4.08 9.23 -15.24
C PHE A 34 -3.63 10.67 -15.50
N THR A 35 -4.53 11.48 -16.05
CA THR A 35 -4.31 12.92 -16.25
C THR A 35 -5.06 13.66 -15.17
N VAL A 36 -4.37 14.56 -14.49
CA VAL A 36 -4.91 15.35 -13.39
C VAL A 36 -4.83 16.83 -13.73
N SER A 37 -5.84 17.60 -13.31
CA SER A 37 -5.85 19.05 -13.41
C SER A 37 -5.32 19.72 -12.14
N ASP A 38 -4.79 20.95 -12.26
CA ASP A 38 -4.29 21.70 -11.11
C ASP A 38 -5.38 21.98 -10.06
N ALA A 39 -6.62 22.20 -10.50
CA ALA A 39 -7.77 22.37 -9.61
C ALA A 39 -8.05 21.11 -8.78
N GLN A 40 -7.92 19.92 -9.37
CA GLN A 40 -8.07 18.65 -8.65
C GLN A 40 -6.93 18.44 -7.65
N ILE A 41 -5.69 18.74 -8.04
CA ILE A 41 -4.53 18.66 -7.14
C ILE A 41 -4.78 19.50 -5.89
N GLN A 42 -5.15 20.77 -6.09
CA GLN A 42 -5.38 21.70 -4.99
C GLN A 42 -6.51 21.22 -4.06
N SER A 43 -7.66 20.82 -4.63
CA SER A 43 -8.81 20.36 -3.85
C SER A 43 -8.51 19.07 -3.04
N VAL A 44 -7.73 18.15 -3.60
CA VAL A 44 -7.34 16.92 -2.89
C VAL A 44 -6.36 17.24 -1.77
N HIS A 45 -5.34 18.07 -2.04
CA HIS A 45 -4.37 18.47 -1.03
C HIS A 45 -5.02 19.21 0.15
N GLU A 46 -5.92 20.17 -0.11
CA GLU A 46 -6.62 20.90 0.95
C GLU A 46 -7.43 19.96 1.87
N ARG A 47 -8.16 18.98 1.30
CA ARG A 47 -8.90 17.99 2.08
C ARG A 47 -7.98 17.08 2.90
N CYS A 48 -6.85 16.67 2.32
CA CYS A 48 -5.85 15.87 3.03
C CYS A 48 -5.21 16.67 4.18
N GLU A 49 -4.85 17.93 3.95
CA GLU A 49 -4.25 18.80 4.97
C GLU A 49 -5.23 19.08 6.12
N ASP A 50 -6.50 19.38 5.83
CA ASP A 50 -7.54 19.57 6.86
C ASP A 50 -7.72 18.31 7.71
N PHE A 51 -7.77 17.14 7.08
CA PHE A 51 -7.84 15.86 7.79
C PHE A 51 -6.61 15.64 8.69
N GLU A 52 -5.40 15.86 8.17
CA GLU A 52 -4.17 15.69 8.95
C GLU A 52 -4.11 16.66 10.15
N GLN A 53 -4.51 17.92 9.96
CA GLN A 53 -4.54 18.92 11.03
C GLN A 53 -5.51 18.52 12.14
N LYS A 54 -6.74 18.13 11.78
CA LYS A 54 -7.75 17.65 12.74
C LYS A 54 -7.29 16.39 13.46
N ALA A 55 -6.72 15.42 12.73
CA ALA A 55 -6.20 14.19 13.31
C ALA A 55 -5.07 14.45 14.31
N ARG A 56 -4.15 15.37 14.00
CA ARG A 56 -3.06 15.78 14.92
C ARG A 56 -3.57 16.55 16.14
N ALA A 57 -4.67 17.29 16.00
CA ALA A 57 -5.33 17.96 17.10
C ALA A 57 -6.19 17.02 17.97
N GLY A 58 -6.20 15.70 17.69
CA GLY A 58 -7.04 14.72 18.40
C GLY A 58 -8.53 14.86 18.10
N GLN A 59 -8.89 15.60 17.05
CA GLN A 59 -10.28 15.80 16.66
C GLN A 59 -10.76 14.64 15.76
N PRO A 60 -12.02 14.18 15.93
CA PRO A 60 -12.64 13.26 14.99
C PRO A 60 -12.67 13.87 13.58
N ALA A 61 -12.07 13.18 12.62
CA ALA A 61 -12.03 13.58 11.22
C ALA A 61 -12.30 12.36 10.33
N GLU A 62 -13.00 12.59 9.23
CA GLU A 62 -13.25 11.61 8.18
C GLU A 62 -12.83 12.22 6.85
N LEU A 63 -12.08 11.47 6.05
CA LEU A 63 -11.65 11.85 4.71
C LEU A 63 -12.13 10.79 3.73
N GLU A 64 -12.95 11.21 2.77
CA GLU A 64 -13.38 10.37 1.66
C GLU A 64 -12.50 10.62 0.43
N LEU A 65 -11.90 9.56 -0.11
CA LEU A 65 -11.08 9.59 -1.31
C LEU A 65 -11.70 8.71 -2.39
N THR A 66 -12.01 9.33 -3.52
CA THR A 66 -12.38 8.61 -4.74
C THR A 66 -11.14 7.97 -5.40
N PRO A 67 -11.31 7.04 -6.36
CA PRO A 67 -10.18 6.55 -7.15
C PRO A 67 -9.38 7.68 -7.82
N ASP A 68 -10.07 8.72 -8.30
CA ASP A 68 -9.45 9.88 -8.94
C ASP A 68 -8.67 10.72 -7.93
N ASP A 69 -9.16 10.86 -6.69
CA ASP A 69 -8.42 11.53 -5.61
C ASP A 69 -7.12 10.77 -5.28
N ILE A 70 -7.20 9.44 -5.19
CA ILE A 70 -6.02 8.59 -4.93
C ILE A 70 -5.03 8.69 -6.10
N ASN A 71 -5.51 8.61 -7.34
CA ASN A 71 -4.64 8.74 -8.51
C ASN A 71 -4.07 10.16 -8.66
N THR A 72 -4.76 11.19 -8.17
CA THR A 72 -4.24 12.55 -8.05
C THR A 72 -3.05 12.58 -7.10
N LEU A 73 -3.16 12.00 -5.90
CA LEU A 73 -2.05 11.88 -4.95
C LEU A 73 -0.88 11.05 -5.51
N VAL A 74 -1.16 10.00 -6.28
CA VAL A 74 -0.12 9.21 -6.97
C VAL A 74 0.58 10.03 -8.06
N ALA A 75 -0.17 10.83 -8.81
CA ALA A 75 0.36 11.66 -9.90
C ALA A 75 1.23 12.81 -9.39
N THR A 76 0.96 13.34 -8.19
CA THR A 76 1.78 14.40 -7.56
C THR A 76 3.06 13.86 -6.91
N ASN A 77 3.12 12.56 -6.60
CA ASN A 77 4.28 11.92 -6.02
C ASN A 77 5.29 11.46 -7.09
N GLN A 78 6.47 12.10 -7.15
CA GLN A 78 7.53 11.77 -8.13
C GLN A 78 7.96 10.29 -8.12
N ASN A 79 7.88 9.62 -6.98
CA ASN A 79 8.27 8.22 -6.87
C ASN A 79 7.20 7.26 -7.39
N ALA A 80 5.93 7.66 -7.37
CA ALA A 80 4.79 6.81 -7.74
C ALA A 80 4.16 7.17 -9.10
N ARG A 81 4.31 8.42 -9.56
CA ARG A 81 3.77 8.92 -10.83
C ARG A 81 4.19 8.03 -12.00
N GLY A 82 3.20 7.55 -12.76
CA GLY A 82 3.40 6.69 -13.94
C GLY A 82 3.84 5.27 -13.61
N LYS A 83 3.91 4.88 -12.34
CA LYS A 83 4.30 3.54 -11.88
C LYS A 83 3.20 2.84 -11.10
N VAL A 84 2.20 3.58 -10.64
CA VAL A 84 1.08 3.07 -9.84
C VAL A 84 -0.21 3.66 -10.39
N PHE A 85 -1.27 2.86 -10.39
CA PHE A 85 -2.62 3.28 -10.69
C PHE A 85 -3.60 2.56 -9.77
N VAL A 86 -4.56 3.28 -9.22
CA VAL A 86 -5.54 2.77 -8.29
C VAL A 86 -6.94 2.83 -8.92
N SER A 87 -7.73 1.79 -8.66
CA SER A 87 -9.13 1.69 -9.01
C SER A 87 -9.88 1.07 -7.85
N ILE A 88 -11.16 1.38 -7.72
CA ILE A 88 -12.02 0.77 -6.70
C ILE A 88 -13.23 0.19 -7.43
N ASP A 89 -13.45 -1.11 -7.27
CA ASP A 89 -14.63 -1.82 -7.73
C ASP A 89 -15.41 -2.30 -6.51
N LYS A 90 -16.56 -1.67 -6.24
CA LYS A 90 -17.40 -1.93 -5.06
C LYS A 90 -16.59 -1.81 -3.77
N ASP A 91 -16.34 -2.94 -3.09
CA ASP A 91 -15.63 -3.05 -1.81
C ASP A 91 -14.17 -3.52 -1.99
N ARG A 92 -13.68 -3.53 -3.23
CA ARG A 92 -12.35 -4.03 -3.59
C ARG A 92 -11.51 -2.92 -4.20
N LEU A 93 -10.45 -2.55 -3.50
CA LEU A 93 -9.43 -1.65 -4.02
C LEU A 93 -8.43 -2.47 -4.85
N ARG A 94 -8.16 -2.02 -6.07
CA ARG A 94 -7.19 -2.63 -6.98
C ARG A 94 -6.12 -1.61 -7.33
N CYS A 95 -4.88 -1.94 -7.06
CA CYS A 95 -3.70 -1.14 -7.29
C CYS A 95 -2.78 -1.88 -8.28
N GLN A 96 -2.58 -1.30 -9.46
CA GLN A 96 -1.68 -1.81 -10.47
C GLN A 96 -0.36 -1.05 -10.39
N ALA A 97 0.74 -1.77 -10.26
CA ALA A 97 2.06 -1.18 -10.10
C ALA A 97 3.09 -1.85 -11.02
N SER A 98 3.97 -1.03 -11.58
CA SER A 98 5.16 -1.45 -12.33
C SER A 98 6.34 -0.56 -11.89
N VAL A 99 7.15 -1.06 -10.95
CA VAL A 99 8.19 -0.28 -10.29
C VAL A 99 9.57 -0.89 -10.59
N PRO A 100 10.54 -0.13 -11.11
CA PRO A 100 11.88 -0.65 -11.33
C PRO A 100 12.55 -0.99 -9.98
N LEU A 101 12.99 -2.23 -9.84
CA LEU A 101 13.67 -2.72 -8.64
C LEU A 101 15.13 -2.30 -8.58
N GLY A 102 15.71 -1.83 -9.69
CA GLY A 102 17.13 -1.48 -9.76
C GLY A 102 17.60 -0.47 -8.71
N VAL A 103 16.71 0.43 -8.27
CA VAL A 103 16.98 1.40 -7.20
C VAL A 103 17.10 0.72 -5.82
N PHE A 104 16.42 -0.41 -5.62
CA PHE A 104 16.32 -1.10 -4.34
C PHE A 104 17.30 -2.28 -4.20
N ILE A 105 17.60 -2.99 -5.29
CA ILE A 105 18.45 -4.20 -5.28
C ILE A 105 19.81 -4.01 -5.97
N GLY A 106 20.12 -2.80 -6.46
CA GLY A 106 21.39 -2.49 -7.14
C GLY A 106 21.60 -3.21 -8.47
N ARG A 107 20.55 -3.84 -9.02
CA ARG A 107 20.57 -4.52 -10.32
C ARG A 107 19.48 -3.94 -11.21
N ALA A 108 19.91 -3.15 -12.20
CA ALA A 108 19.01 -2.63 -13.23
C ALA A 108 18.39 -3.78 -14.04
N GLY A 109 17.24 -3.50 -14.68
CA GLY A 109 16.58 -4.44 -15.59
C GLY A 109 15.58 -5.40 -14.93
N TYR A 110 15.24 -5.24 -13.65
CA TYR A 110 14.13 -5.93 -13.01
C TYR A 110 13.06 -4.95 -12.55
N TYR A 111 11.81 -5.38 -12.64
CA TYR A 111 10.61 -4.64 -12.25
C TYR A 111 9.80 -5.47 -11.27
N PHE A 112 9.20 -4.78 -10.30
CA PHE A 112 8.08 -5.30 -9.54
C PHE A 112 6.81 -4.97 -10.30
N ASN A 113 6.13 -6.00 -10.79
CA ASN A 113 4.85 -5.90 -11.48
C ASN A 113 3.78 -6.53 -10.60
N GLY A 114 2.96 -5.69 -9.98
CA GLY A 114 1.93 -6.13 -9.04
C GLY A 114 0.55 -5.62 -9.44
N ASP A 115 -0.38 -6.55 -9.66
CA ASP A 115 -1.81 -6.30 -9.61
C ASP A 115 -2.30 -6.67 -8.21
N ILE A 116 -2.33 -5.67 -7.33
CA ILE A 116 -2.64 -5.81 -5.92
C ILE A 116 -4.14 -5.57 -5.75
N ALA A 117 -4.84 -6.51 -5.14
CA ALA A 117 -6.23 -6.35 -4.77
C ALA A 117 -6.40 -6.49 -3.26
N VAL A 118 -7.11 -5.55 -2.65
CA VAL A 118 -7.41 -5.47 -1.23
C VAL A 118 -8.92 -5.47 -1.05
N GLU A 119 -9.45 -6.44 -0.31
CA GLU A 119 -10.85 -6.50 0.09
C GLU A 119 -11.02 -5.96 1.51
N LEU A 120 -11.72 -4.83 1.66
CA LEU A 120 -12.00 -4.24 2.97
C LEU A 120 -13.51 -4.35 3.28
N ARG A 121 -13.93 -5.50 3.81
CA ARG A 121 -15.35 -5.78 4.10
C ARG A 121 -15.91 -4.94 5.26
N ASN A 122 -15.05 -4.52 6.18
CA ASN A 122 -15.39 -3.72 7.35
C ASN A 122 -14.30 -2.68 7.58
N ALA A 123 -14.55 -1.72 8.48
CA ALA A 123 -13.51 -0.82 8.95
C ALA A 123 -12.35 -1.62 9.56
N GLU A 124 -11.18 -1.53 8.92
CA GLU A 124 -9.95 -2.18 9.37
C GLU A 124 -9.13 -1.19 10.19
N SER A 125 -8.69 -1.63 11.37
CA SER A 125 -7.84 -0.83 12.22
C SER A 125 -6.43 -0.75 11.63
N MET A 126 -5.98 0.48 11.45
CA MET A 126 -4.59 0.82 11.17
C MET A 126 -3.74 0.75 12.44
N GLU A 127 -4.14 0.04 13.50
CA GLU A 127 -3.30 -0.31 14.64
C GLU A 127 -2.76 -1.74 14.53
N ASN A 128 -3.58 -2.65 14.03
CA ASN A 128 -3.22 -4.04 13.82
C ASN A 128 -3.93 -4.57 12.56
N PRO A 129 -3.47 -4.19 11.36
CA PRO A 129 -4.06 -4.64 10.11
C PRO A 129 -3.86 -6.14 9.97
N GLN A 130 -4.91 -6.86 9.61
CA GLN A 130 -4.90 -8.31 9.51
C GLN A 130 -4.35 -8.80 8.17
N LEU A 131 -4.07 -7.91 7.20
CA LEU A 131 -3.62 -8.23 5.83
C LEU A 131 -4.43 -9.36 5.16
N THR A 132 -5.64 -9.61 5.65
CA THR A 132 -6.54 -10.63 5.14
C THR A 132 -7.23 -10.09 3.90
N GLY A 133 -7.28 -10.88 2.81
CA GLY A 133 -7.93 -10.43 1.58
C GLY A 133 -7.04 -9.58 0.68
N ILE A 134 -5.71 -9.59 0.90
CA ILE A 134 -4.75 -9.01 -0.04
C ILE A 134 -4.28 -10.10 -1.00
N THR A 135 -4.41 -9.86 -2.30
CA THR A 135 -3.87 -10.70 -3.37
C THR A 135 -2.94 -9.88 -4.25
N VAL A 136 -1.91 -10.52 -4.80
CA VAL A 136 -0.98 -9.92 -5.77
C VAL A 136 -0.88 -10.86 -6.95
N ASN A 137 -1.23 -10.37 -8.15
CA ASN A 137 -1.27 -11.17 -9.37
C ASN A 137 -2.10 -12.47 -9.20
N GLY A 138 -3.18 -12.40 -8.42
CA GLY A 138 -4.04 -13.55 -8.10
C GLY A 138 -3.55 -14.46 -6.97
N GLU A 139 -2.32 -14.29 -6.47
CA GLU A 139 -1.79 -15.06 -5.35
C GLU A 139 -2.07 -14.34 -4.02
N PRO A 140 -2.65 -15.02 -3.01
CA PRO A 140 -2.87 -14.41 -1.71
C PRO A 140 -1.55 -14.10 -1.02
N VAL A 141 -1.49 -12.93 -0.37
CA VAL A 141 -0.38 -12.58 0.51
C VAL A 141 -0.36 -13.55 1.70
N PRO A 142 0.81 -14.05 2.13
CA PRO A 142 0.89 -14.96 3.26
C PRO A 142 0.38 -14.28 4.53
N THR A 143 -0.52 -14.94 5.26
CA THR A 143 -1.13 -14.40 6.49
C THR A 143 -0.11 -14.17 7.61
N ASP A 144 1.02 -14.88 7.55
CA ASP A 144 2.12 -14.76 8.49
C ASP A 144 3.20 -13.76 8.05
N LEU A 145 3.02 -13.04 6.92
CA LEU A 145 3.98 -12.07 6.39
C LEU A 145 4.49 -11.11 7.48
N LEU A 146 3.58 -10.54 8.27
CA LEU A 146 3.92 -9.60 9.35
C LEU A 146 4.73 -10.22 10.50
N ASN A 147 4.76 -11.55 10.60
CA ASN A 147 5.54 -12.31 11.58
C ASN A 147 6.91 -12.74 11.06
N TRP A 148 7.18 -12.62 9.76
CA TRP A 148 8.49 -12.94 9.20
C TRP A 148 9.57 -12.02 9.78
N LYS A 149 10.77 -12.59 9.99
CA LYS A 149 11.89 -11.87 10.59
C LYS A 149 12.79 -11.30 9.51
N TYR A 150 12.98 -9.98 9.53
CA TYR A 150 14.04 -9.31 8.81
C TYR A 150 15.05 -8.79 9.82
N ARG A 151 16.30 -9.25 9.72
CA ARG A 151 17.31 -9.08 10.77
C ARG A 151 16.76 -9.62 12.11
N SER A 152 16.79 -8.83 13.18
CA SER A 152 16.33 -9.22 14.52
C SER A 152 14.89 -8.81 14.83
N LYS A 153 14.16 -8.21 13.88
CA LYS A 153 12.81 -7.65 14.09
C LYS A 153 11.78 -8.32 13.17
N ARG A 154 10.52 -8.35 13.60
CA ARG A 154 9.41 -8.77 12.73
C ARG A 154 9.05 -7.64 11.77
N LEU A 155 8.50 -7.97 10.60
CA LEU A 155 8.07 -6.95 9.64
C LEU A 155 7.04 -5.96 10.25
N ARG A 156 6.15 -6.44 11.14
CA ARG A 156 5.23 -5.55 11.89
C ARG A 156 5.92 -4.45 12.69
N ASP A 157 7.12 -4.71 13.24
CA ASP A 157 7.84 -3.75 14.09
C ASP A 157 8.40 -2.59 13.25
N TYR A 158 8.68 -2.82 11.98
CA TYR A 158 9.06 -1.78 11.03
C TYR A 158 7.85 -0.93 10.60
N LEU A 159 6.69 -1.57 10.41
CA LEU A 159 5.45 -0.89 10.04
C LEU A 159 4.91 0.02 11.15
N ALA A 160 5.04 -0.39 12.42
CA ALA A 160 4.60 0.41 13.57
C ALA A 160 5.24 1.81 13.59
N ASN A 161 6.53 1.91 13.23
CA ASN A 161 7.24 3.19 13.18
C ASN A 161 6.72 4.12 12.06
N TYR A 162 6.26 3.55 10.94
CA TYR A 162 5.75 4.32 9.80
C TYR A 162 4.31 4.79 10.01
N ARG A 163 3.46 3.94 10.61
CA ARG A 163 2.04 4.22 10.83
C ARG A 163 1.76 5.36 11.81
N ASN A 164 2.68 5.62 12.74
CA ASN A 164 2.53 6.67 13.75
C ASN A 164 2.50 8.10 13.18
N GLY A 165 2.91 8.33 11.92
CA GLY A 165 2.94 9.67 11.32
C GLY A 165 1.65 10.14 10.65
N SER A 166 0.72 9.23 10.34
CA SER A 166 -0.43 9.54 9.44
C SER A 166 -1.68 10.08 10.14
N GLY A 167 -1.82 9.91 11.45
CA GLY A 167 -3.05 10.24 12.18
C GLY A 167 -4.28 9.37 11.84
N VAL A 168 -4.17 8.45 10.88
CA VAL A 168 -5.25 7.54 10.48
C VAL A 168 -5.41 6.40 11.49
N GLY A 169 -6.63 6.21 11.97
CA GLY A 169 -7.02 5.14 12.89
C GLY A 169 -7.67 3.95 12.18
N THR A 170 -8.60 4.20 11.27
CA THR A 170 -9.30 3.14 10.52
C THR A 170 -9.41 3.45 9.03
N ILE A 171 -9.44 2.39 8.23
CA ILE A 171 -9.68 2.45 6.79
C ILE A 171 -10.89 1.59 6.44
N GLN A 172 -11.70 2.06 5.49
CA GLN A 172 -12.86 1.33 5.00
C GLN A 172 -13.07 1.62 3.52
N ILE A 173 -13.53 0.66 2.74
CA ILE A 173 -14.08 0.93 1.41
C ILE A 173 -15.60 0.96 1.54
N ARG A 174 -16.23 2.01 1.04
CA ARG A 174 -17.69 2.19 1.05
C ARG A 174 -18.08 2.99 -0.19
N ASP A 175 -19.11 2.55 -0.90
CA ASP A 175 -19.66 3.24 -2.08
C ASP A 175 -18.62 3.58 -3.15
N GLY A 176 -17.64 2.70 -3.37
CA GLY A 176 -16.56 2.92 -4.33
C GLY A 176 -15.52 3.97 -3.91
N LYS A 177 -15.54 4.40 -2.64
CA LYS A 177 -14.59 5.35 -2.05
C LYS A 177 -13.79 4.71 -0.94
N LEU A 178 -12.57 5.19 -0.75
CA LEU A 178 -11.76 4.91 0.42
C LEU A 178 -12.08 5.94 1.50
N ILE A 179 -12.54 5.46 2.65
CA ILE A 179 -12.86 6.26 3.82
C ILE A 179 -11.74 6.10 4.84
N LEU A 180 -11.09 7.20 5.20
CA LEU A 180 -10.09 7.28 6.24
C LEU A 180 -10.70 7.98 7.45
N ARG A 181 -10.53 7.42 8.66
CA ARG A 181 -10.94 8.07 9.90
C ARG A 181 -9.74 8.32 10.79
N SER A 182 -9.71 9.47 11.44
CA SER A 182 -8.65 9.79 12.40
C SER A 182 -8.66 8.81 13.56
N ARG A 183 -7.50 8.65 14.20
CA ARG A 183 -7.39 7.92 15.46
C ARG A 183 -8.03 8.77 16.56
N THR A 184 -9.16 8.33 17.06
CA THR A 184 -9.74 8.84 18.31
C THR A 184 -9.21 7.96 19.45
N GLU A 185 -8.69 8.58 20.51
CA GLU A 185 -8.23 7.88 21.74
C GLU A 185 -9.29 6.96 22.35
#